data_AF-A0A937QSY9-F1
#
_entry.id   AF-A0A937QSY9-F1
#
_cell.length_a   1.000
_cell.length_b   1.000
_cell.length_c   1.000
_cell.angle_alpha   90.00
_cell.angle_beta   90.00
_cell.angle_gamma   90.00
#
_symmetry.space_group_name_H-M   'P 1'
#
loop_
_entity.id
_entity.type
_entity.pdbx_description
1 polymer ?
#
loop_
_entity_poly.entity_id
_entity_poly.type
_entity_poly.pdbx_seq_one_letter_code
_entity_poly.pdbx_strand_id
1 'polypeptide(L)'
;MCPVVDIDNDGSDEILWGERCVSLETGEELFCADRDSYRGHSDVIAPILDRKANRWYFHTCRESGGFKPRVAVFDDQGQRVWGDLDSGHMDMGRAARLGPLGEHVSMAIRIGAKSAGPKGFFRESVEEFTYESLTGKKVKLDFSTFCTLPVDLNGDGLHELVRGVAEGNGELLDRTGRVIGTIGGSVAMVSKFMDHPGEQILCYYPDGTIRIWADKNAKDGETAKWRYGHPFYKANQRLTATGYNMVNLGGL
;
A
#
# COMPACT_ATOMS: atom_id res chain seq x y z
N MET A 1 2.05 -8.87 -4.18
CA MET A 1 1.16 -7.91 -4.89
C MET A 1 1.48 -7.90 -6.37
N CYS A 2 0.52 -7.52 -7.22
CA CYS A 2 0.68 -7.36 -8.67
C CYS A 2 -0.03 -6.09 -9.15
N PRO A 3 0.52 -4.87 -8.93
CA PRO A 3 -0.09 -3.63 -9.40
C PRO A 3 0.03 -3.49 -10.92
N VAL A 4 -0.92 -2.76 -11.50
CA VAL A 4 -0.89 -2.33 -12.91
C VAL A 4 -0.57 -0.84 -12.97
N VAL A 5 0.45 -0.44 -13.71
CA VAL A 5 0.94 0.93 -13.73
C VAL A 5 1.67 1.19 -15.04
N ASP A 6 1.29 2.25 -15.74
CA ASP A 6 2.13 2.92 -16.75
C ASP A 6 3.37 3.49 -16.05
N ILE A 7 4.41 2.67 -15.93
CA ILE A 7 5.56 2.93 -15.02
C ILE A 7 6.48 4.01 -15.60
N ASP A 8 6.59 4.08 -16.92
CA ASP A 8 7.48 5.00 -17.64
C ASP A 8 6.73 6.16 -18.33
N ASN A 9 5.40 6.24 -18.18
CA ASN A 9 4.51 7.27 -18.73
C ASN A 9 4.47 7.28 -20.27
N ASP A 10 4.57 6.12 -20.91
CA ASP A 10 4.47 5.99 -22.37
C ASP A 10 3.01 5.85 -22.87
N GLY A 11 2.06 5.67 -21.95
CA GLY A 11 0.63 5.53 -22.22
C GLY A 11 0.15 4.08 -22.31
N SER A 12 1.06 3.10 -22.22
CA SER A 12 0.77 1.68 -22.05
C SER A 12 0.95 1.29 -20.58
N ASP A 13 0.14 0.35 -20.09
CA ASP A 13 0.25 -0.11 -18.70
C ASP A 13 1.22 -1.30 -18.61
N GLU A 14 2.02 -1.35 -17.54
CA GLU A 14 2.80 -2.52 -17.14
C GLU A 14 2.16 -3.25 -15.97
N ILE A 15 2.54 -4.51 -15.78
CA ILE A 15 2.32 -5.23 -14.53
C ILE A 15 3.64 -5.42 -13.79
N LEU A 16 3.68 -5.03 -12.52
CA LEU A 16 4.77 -5.42 -11.64
C LEU A 16 4.42 -6.78 -10.99
N TRP A 17 5.02 -7.85 -11.49
CA TRP A 17 4.87 -9.19 -10.92
C TRP A 17 6.05 -9.51 -9.99
N GLY A 18 5.89 -9.16 -8.71
CA GLY A 18 7.05 -9.08 -7.82
C GLY A 18 7.93 -7.90 -8.25
N GLU A 19 9.25 -8.08 -8.20
CA GLU A 19 10.23 -7.06 -8.62
C GLU A 19 10.50 -7.06 -10.13
N ARG A 20 9.65 -7.75 -10.90
CA ARG A 20 9.71 -7.82 -12.37
C ARG A 20 8.63 -6.95 -12.99
N CYS A 21 9.01 -6.14 -13.96
CA CYS A 21 8.11 -5.32 -14.75
C CYS A 21 7.90 -5.93 -16.13
N VAL A 22 6.65 -6.11 -16.54
CA VAL A 22 6.27 -6.69 -17.83
C VAL A 22 5.26 -5.77 -18.50
N SER A 23 5.52 -5.40 -19.75
CA SER A 23 4.58 -4.61 -20.56
C SER A 23 3.31 -5.41 -20.83
N LEU A 24 2.13 -4.80 -20.63
CA LEU A 24 0.86 -5.43 -21.03
C LEU A 24 0.58 -5.28 -22.52
N GLU A 25 1.26 -4.37 -23.22
CA GLU A 25 1.14 -4.19 -24.67
C GLU A 25 1.89 -5.29 -25.42
N THR A 26 3.16 -5.53 -25.07
CA THR A 26 4.03 -6.44 -25.82
C THR A 26 4.21 -7.80 -25.14
N GLY A 27 3.97 -7.89 -23.82
CA GLY A 27 4.29 -9.06 -23.00
C GLY A 27 5.79 -9.22 -22.72
N GLU A 28 6.62 -8.27 -23.13
CA GLU A 28 8.06 -8.29 -22.88
C GLU A 28 8.39 -7.85 -21.46
N GLU A 29 9.43 -8.45 -20.89
CA GLU A 29 9.99 -7.97 -19.63
C GLU A 29 10.81 -6.70 -19.89
N LEU A 30 10.42 -5.59 -19.25
CA LEU A 30 11.18 -4.34 -19.32
C LEU A 30 12.40 -4.39 -18.40
N PHE A 31 12.20 -4.87 -17.17
CA PHE A 31 13.27 -5.12 -16.21
C PHE A 31 12.88 -6.14 -15.15
N CYS A 32 13.88 -6.64 -14.44
CA CYS A 32 13.72 -7.33 -13.16
C CYS A 32 14.70 -6.71 -12.18
N ALA A 33 14.17 -5.94 -11.22
CA ALA A 33 14.99 -5.26 -10.25
C ALA A 33 15.79 -6.27 -9.41
N ASP A 34 17.05 -5.92 -9.14
CA ASP A 34 17.99 -6.76 -8.40
C ASP A 34 18.16 -8.20 -8.92
N ARG A 35 17.90 -8.46 -10.20
CA ARG A 35 17.95 -9.80 -10.84
C ARG A 35 19.13 -10.68 -10.40
N ASP A 36 20.32 -10.09 -10.29
CA ASP A 36 21.54 -10.84 -9.97
C ASP A 36 21.70 -11.14 -8.48
N SER A 37 21.00 -10.40 -7.62
CA SER A 37 21.14 -10.48 -6.16
C SER A 37 19.89 -11.00 -5.45
N TYR A 38 18.75 -11.07 -6.14
CA TYR A 38 17.47 -11.46 -5.57
C TYR A 38 16.70 -12.44 -6.45
N ARG A 39 16.30 -13.57 -5.85
CA ARG A 39 15.52 -14.64 -6.51
C ARG A 39 14.36 -15.13 -5.62
N GLY A 40 13.95 -14.33 -4.65
CA GLY A 40 12.93 -14.68 -3.67
C GLY A 40 11.53 -14.18 -4.04
N HIS A 41 10.59 -14.37 -3.11
CA HIS A 41 9.25 -13.80 -3.18
C HIS A 41 9.15 -12.47 -2.42
N SER A 42 8.53 -11.47 -3.05
CA SER A 42 8.19 -10.19 -2.44
C SER A 42 6.68 -10.13 -2.21
N ASP A 43 6.29 -10.10 -0.93
CA ASP A 43 4.88 -9.96 -0.55
C ASP A 43 4.35 -8.59 -0.96
N VAL A 44 5.22 -7.58 -0.89
CA VAL A 44 4.88 -6.18 -1.11
C VAL A 44 5.57 -5.67 -2.36
N ILE A 45 4.79 -5.14 -3.28
CA ILE A 45 5.21 -4.31 -4.41
C ILE A 45 4.22 -3.15 -4.49
N ALA A 46 4.64 -1.98 -4.02
CA ALA A 46 3.79 -0.80 -3.88
C ALA A 46 4.35 0.35 -4.73
N PRO A 47 3.74 0.65 -5.89
CA PRO A 47 4.10 1.80 -6.72
C PRO A 47 3.91 3.09 -5.93
N ILE A 48 4.74 4.09 -6.16
CA ILE A 48 4.72 5.40 -5.51
C ILE A 48 4.95 6.45 -6.58
N LEU A 49 4.03 7.41 -6.72
CA LEU A 49 4.17 8.51 -7.67
C LEU A 49 4.77 9.75 -6.98
N ASP A 50 5.95 10.17 -7.44
CA ASP A 50 6.39 11.53 -7.23
C ASP A 50 5.61 12.45 -8.18
N ARG A 51 4.53 13.07 -7.67
CA ARG A 51 3.68 13.97 -8.44
C ARG A 51 4.42 15.19 -8.99
N LYS A 52 5.52 15.63 -8.35
CA LYS A 52 6.26 16.82 -8.80
C LYS A 52 7.14 16.49 -10.00
N ALA A 53 7.80 15.34 -9.97
CA ALA A 53 8.63 14.86 -11.08
C ALA A 53 7.80 14.12 -12.15
N ASN A 54 6.55 13.78 -11.86
CA ASN A 54 5.73 12.85 -12.62
C ASN A 54 6.48 11.55 -12.93
N ARG A 55 7.09 10.97 -11.88
CA ARG A 55 7.94 9.79 -12.00
C ARG A 55 7.52 8.72 -11.00
N TRP A 56 7.43 7.48 -11.48
CA TRP A 56 7.11 6.33 -10.65
C TRP A 56 8.35 5.75 -9.98
N TYR A 57 8.10 5.22 -8.80
CA TYR A 57 8.98 4.38 -8.02
C TYR A 57 8.17 3.19 -7.53
N PHE A 58 8.82 2.16 -6.98
CA PHE A 58 8.10 1.13 -6.24
C PHE A 58 8.87 0.66 -5.01
N HIS A 59 8.13 0.55 -3.91
CA HIS A 59 8.59 0.03 -2.62
C HIS A 59 8.32 -1.47 -2.53
N THR A 60 9.33 -2.23 -2.11
CA THR A 60 9.26 -3.68 -1.91
C THR A 60 9.53 -4.08 -0.46
N CYS A 61 8.84 -5.13 -0.03
CA CYS A 61 9.19 -5.92 1.15
C CYS A 61 9.39 -7.37 0.70
N ARG A 62 10.58 -7.91 0.95
CA ARG A 62 10.95 -9.27 0.59
C ARG A 62 10.59 -10.21 1.72
N GLU A 63 9.81 -11.24 1.42
CA GLU A 63 9.18 -12.10 2.44
C GLU A 63 10.23 -12.90 3.20
N SER A 64 10.90 -13.86 2.57
CA SER A 64 11.83 -14.78 3.24
C SER A 64 13.21 -14.87 2.56
N GLY A 65 14.12 -15.65 3.16
CA GLY A 65 15.44 -15.97 2.61
C GLY A 65 16.59 -15.08 3.10
N GLY A 66 17.81 -15.41 2.68
CA GLY A 66 19.05 -14.70 3.05
C GLY A 66 19.41 -13.51 2.15
N PHE A 67 18.47 -13.05 1.33
CA PHE A 67 18.69 -11.95 0.37
C PHE A 67 18.63 -10.59 1.05
N LYS A 68 19.45 -9.66 0.57
CA LYS A 68 19.56 -8.28 1.06
C LYS A 68 19.44 -7.27 -0.08
N PRO A 69 18.91 -6.07 0.17
CA PRO A 69 18.21 -5.64 1.40
C PRO A 69 16.85 -6.35 1.54
N ARG A 70 16.16 -6.24 2.68
CA ARG A 70 14.78 -6.77 2.86
C ARG A 70 13.71 -5.78 2.48
N VAL A 71 14.04 -4.50 2.55
CA VAL A 71 13.21 -3.38 2.12
C VAL A 71 14.01 -2.59 1.10
N ALA A 72 13.40 -2.26 -0.03
CA ALA A 72 14.03 -1.45 -1.06
C ALA A 72 13.01 -0.57 -1.77
N VAL A 73 13.51 0.50 -2.38
CA VAL A 73 12.79 1.28 -3.37
C VAL A 73 13.60 1.31 -4.64
N PHE A 74 12.90 1.10 -5.74
CA PHE A 74 13.43 1.17 -7.09
C PHE A 74 12.73 2.26 -7.87
N ASP A 75 13.38 2.77 -8.90
CA ASP A 75 12.76 3.67 -9.85
C ASP A 75 12.02 2.92 -10.97
N ASP A 76 11.46 3.69 -11.90
CA ASP A 76 10.78 3.28 -13.13
C ASP A 76 11.65 2.46 -14.11
N GLN A 77 12.95 2.31 -13.85
CA GLN A 77 13.87 1.49 -14.65
C GLN A 77 14.36 0.26 -13.86
N GLY A 78 13.78 -0.01 -12.69
CA GLY A 78 14.18 -1.10 -11.81
C GLY A 78 15.51 -0.89 -11.11
N GLN A 79 16.05 0.33 -11.11
CA GLN A 79 17.31 0.65 -10.45
C GLN A 79 17.09 0.98 -8.99
N ARG A 80 17.91 0.39 -8.12
CA ARG A 80 17.77 0.58 -6.67
C ARG A 80 18.11 2.00 -6.28
N VAL A 81 17.14 2.73 -5.75
CA VAL A 81 17.32 4.08 -5.20
C VAL A 81 17.89 4.00 -3.79
N TRP A 82 17.30 3.14 -2.95
CA TRP A 82 17.78 2.87 -1.60
C TRP A 82 17.31 1.50 -1.11
N GLY A 83 17.92 1.03 -0.02
CA GLY A 83 17.50 -0.20 0.66
C GLY A 83 17.87 -0.21 2.14
N ASP A 84 17.13 -0.98 2.93
CA ASP A 84 17.36 -1.16 4.37
C ASP A 84 17.03 -2.60 4.81
N LEU A 85 17.50 -2.94 6.00
CA LEU A 85 17.36 -4.22 6.69
C LEU A 85 18.10 -5.36 6.01
N ASP A 86 18.91 -6.06 6.80
CA ASP A 86 19.75 -7.17 6.36
C ASP A 86 19.06 -8.52 6.46
N SER A 87 18.01 -8.64 7.28
CA SER A 87 17.39 -9.92 7.59
C SER A 87 15.99 -9.76 8.18
N GLY A 88 15.25 -10.88 8.16
CA GLY A 88 13.92 -10.98 8.73
C GLY A 88 12.85 -11.34 7.71
N HIS A 89 11.73 -11.85 8.22
CA HIS A 89 10.56 -12.17 7.42
C HIS A 89 9.67 -10.93 7.29
N MET A 90 9.61 -10.31 6.10
CA MET A 90 8.79 -9.11 5.88
C MET A 90 7.43 -9.51 5.30
N ASP A 91 6.38 -9.50 6.13
CA ASP A 91 5.06 -10.03 5.76
C ASP A 91 4.09 -8.95 5.25
N MET A 92 4.27 -7.68 5.66
CA MET A 92 3.37 -6.60 5.25
C MET A 92 4.13 -5.32 4.89
N GLY A 93 3.48 -4.48 4.10
CA GLY A 93 3.98 -3.16 3.74
C GLY A 93 3.06 -2.46 2.76
N ARG A 94 3.18 -1.14 2.69
CA ARG A 94 2.36 -0.24 1.86
C ARG A 94 2.95 1.16 1.88
N ALA A 95 2.50 2.00 0.96
CA ALA A 95 2.76 3.44 0.97
C ALA A 95 1.48 4.20 1.35
N ALA A 96 1.63 5.37 1.99
CA ALA A 96 0.53 6.27 2.31
C ALA A 96 1.01 7.72 2.37
N ARG A 97 0.12 8.68 2.14
CA ARG A 97 0.40 10.13 2.22
C ARG A 97 0.23 10.64 3.66
N LEU A 98 1.17 10.28 4.51
CA LEU A 98 1.18 10.64 5.94
C LEU A 98 2.15 11.76 6.28
N GLY A 99 3.00 12.17 5.34
CA GLY A 99 3.94 13.26 5.56
C GLY A 99 3.23 14.57 5.96
N PRO A 100 3.89 15.48 6.69
CA PRO A 100 3.32 16.75 7.11
C PRO A 100 2.74 17.58 5.96
N LEU A 101 3.35 17.48 4.77
CA LEU A 101 2.94 18.14 3.53
C LEU A 101 2.29 17.17 2.53
N GLY A 102 1.95 15.95 2.95
CA GLY A 102 1.37 14.90 2.11
C GLY A 102 2.40 14.05 1.36
N GLU A 103 3.66 14.06 1.80
CA GLU A 103 4.70 13.17 1.30
C GLU A 103 4.34 11.70 1.57
N HIS A 104 4.84 10.80 0.71
CA HIS A 104 4.67 9.37 0.93
C HIS A 104 5.56 8.86 2.06
N VAL A 105 4.95 8.07 2.93
CA VAL A 105 5.60 7.25 3.93
C VAL A 105 5.41 5.78 3.54
N SER A 106 6.52 5.08 3.35
CA SER A 106 6.55 3.64 3.13
C SER A 106 6.62 2.93 4.47
N MET A 107 5.81 1.89 4.62
CA MET A 107 5.72 1.05 5.81
C MET A 107 6.18 -0.36 5.47
N ALA A 108 6.95 -0.97 6.35
CA ALA A 108 7.36 -2.36 6.27
C ALA A 108 7.20 -3.02 7.64
N ILE A 109 6.63 -4.22 7.67
CA ILE A 109 6.34 -4.98 8.89
C ILE A 109 7.10 -6.29 8.83
N ARG A 110 7.98 -6.50 9.82
CA ARG A 110 8.64 -7.78 10.07
C ARG A 110 7.86 -8.58 11.09
N ILE A 111 7.77 -9.89 10.89
CA ILE A 111 7.18 -10.81 11.87
C ILE A 111 8.18 -11.91 12.22
N GLY A 112 8.10 -12.43 13.44
CA GLY A 112 8.89 -13.58 13.88
C GLY A 112 8.19 -14.91 13.59
N ALA A 113 6.87 -14.95 13.75
CA ALA A 113 6.07 -16.14 13.47
C ALA A 113 4.66 -15.77 12.98
N LYS A 114 4.04 -16.71 12.27
CA LYS A 114 2.68 -16.64 11.77
C LYS A 114 1.97 -17.94 12.09
N SER A 115 0.81 -17.85 12.72
CA SER A 115 -0.09 -18.98 12.91
C SER A 115 -1.36 -18.78 12.09
N ALA A 116 -1.85 -19.85 11.49
CA ALA A 116 -3.08 -19.85 10.71
C ALA A 116 -4.03 -20.89 11.29
N GLY A 117 -5.29 -20.52 11.51
CA GLY A 117 -6.30 -21.44 12.05
C GLY A 117 -7.73 -20.95 11.84
N PRO A 118 -8.72 -21.64 12.42
CA PRO A 118 -10.14 -21.31 12.24
C PRO A 118 -10.53 -19.89 12.70
N LYS A 119 -9.69 -19.27 13.54
CA LYS A 119 -9.89 -17.91 14.06
C LYS A 119 -9.18 -16.83 13.23
N GLY A 120 -8.55 -17.21 12.11
CA GLY A 120 -7.80 -16.30 11.24
C GLY A 120 -6.29 -16.52 11.32
N PHE A 121 -5.55 -15.50 10.88
CA PHE A 121 -4.10 -15.46 10.90
C PHE A 121 -3.63 -14.57 12.06
N PHE A 122 -2.66 -15.05 12.83
CA PHE A 122 -2.06 -14.29 13.92
C PHE A 122 -0.56 -14.16 13.73
N ARG A 123 -0.02 -12.99 14.05
CA ARG A 123 1.41 -12.66 13.91
C ARG A 123 2.03 -12.39 15.26
N GLU A 124 3.24 -12.90 15.44
CA GLU A 124 4.03 -12.72 16.66
C GLU A 124 5.34 -11.99 16.37
N SER A 125 5.90 -11.33 17.39
CA SER A 125 7.15 -10.57 17.31
C SER A 125 7.14 -9.56 16.16
N VAL A 126 6.07 -8.75 16.12
CA VAL A 126 5.86 -7.72 15.11
C VAL A 126 6.84 -6.56 15.35
N GLU A 127 7.59 -6.21 14.31
CA GLU A 127 8.43 -5.01 14.27
C GLU A 127 8.03 -4.15 13.08
N GLU A 128 7.95 -2.84 13.32
CA GLU A 128 7.47 -1.88 12.33
C GLU A 128 8.57 -0.91 11.92
N PHE A 129 8.67 -0.69 10.62
CA PHE A 129 9.63 0.22 10.02
C PHE A 129 8.91 1.20 9.10
N THR A 130 9.26 2.47 9.22
CA THR A 130 8.67 3.53 8.42
C THR A 130 9.73 4.45 7.85
N TYR A 131 9.53 4.83 6.58
CA TYR A 131 10.52 5.57 5.79
C TYR A 131 9.82 6.67 5.00
N GLU A 132 10.48 7.81 4.85
CA GLU A 132 10.15 8.73 3.76
C GLU A 132 10.45 8.01 2.43
N SER A 133 9.41 7.81 1.62
CA SER A 133 9.44 6.84 0.52
C SER A 133 10.55 7.07 -0.50
N LEU A 134 10.83 8.33 -0.85
CA LEU A 134 11.78 8.65 -1.93
C LEU A 134 13.24 8.72 -1.45
N THR A 135 13.47 8.98 -0.16
CA THR A 135 14.82 9.19 0.38
C THR A 135 15.33 8.00 1.18
N GLY A 136 14.45 7.12 1.67
CA GLY A 136 14.79 6.03 2.58
C GLY A 136 15.11 6.51 4.00
N LYS A 137 14.90 7.79 4.30
CA LYS A 137 15.10 8.32 5.64
C LYS A 137 14.09 7.69 6.59
N LYS A 138 14.57 7.10 7.68
CA LYS A 138 13.70 6.56 8.74
C LYS A 138 12.85 7.67 9.35
N VAL A 139 11.55 7.44 9.39
CA VAL A 139 10.57 8.29 10.06
C VAL A 139 10.05 7.51 11.26
N LYS A 140 9.80 8.18 12.38
CA LYS A 140 9.11 7.59 13.53
C LYS A 140 7.68 8.10 13.53
N LEU A 141 6.72 7.18 13.50
CA LEU A 141 5.32 7.48 13.74
C LEU A 141 5.00 7.20 15.22
N ASP A 142 4.18 8.05 15.82
CA ASP A 142 3.78 7.91 17.24
C ASP A 142 2.60 6.95 17.43
N PHE A 143 2.32 6.13 16.42
CA PHE A 143 1.25 5.14 16.40
C PHE A 143 1.68 3.91 15.61
N SER A 144 1.06 2.77 15.94
CA SER A 144 1.28 1.52 15.22
C SER A 144 0.56 1.55 13.87
N THR A 145 1.33 1.27 12.82
CA THR A 145 0.85 1.03 11.46
C THR A 145 0.45 -0.43 11.26
N PHE A 146 0.71 -1.33 12.20
CA PHE A 146 0.31 -2.72 12.06
C PHE A 146 -1.19 -2.85 11.77
N CYS A 147 -1.50 -3.69 10.78
CA CYS A 147 -2.86 -3.95 10.32
C CYS A 147 -3.65 -2.75 9.75
N THR A 148 -3.00 -1.66 9.32
CA THR A 148 -3.69 -0.50 8.71
C THR A 148 -3.82 -0.57 7.19
N LEU A 149 -4.79 0.16 6.65
CA LEU A 149 -4.96 0.48 5.23
C LEU A 149 -5.09 2.01 5.08
N PRO A 150 -4.44 2.63 4.09
CA PRO A 150 -4.66 4.04 3.75
C PRO A 150 -6.04 4.25 3.14
N VAL A 151 -6.71 5.32 3.56
CA VAL A 151 -8.01 5.76 3.05
C VAL A 151 -8.05 7.29 2.99
N ASP A 152 -8.43 7.86 1.86
CA ASP A 152 -8.76 9.30 1.72
C ASP A 152 -10.22 9.49 2.12
N LEU A 153 -10.51 9.39 3.42
CA LEU A 153 -11.87 9.23 3.94
C LEU A 153 -12.68 10.52 3.78
N ASN A 154 -12.02 11.67 3.99
CA ASN A 154 -12.67 12.98 3.98
C ASN A 154 -12.66 13.66 2.58
N GLY A 155 -11.89 13.14 1.62
CA GLY A 155 -11.78 13.68 0.25
C GLY A 155 -10.78 14.83 0.09
N ASP A 156 -9.80 14.99 0.98
CA ASP A 156 -8.75 16.01 0.84
C ASP A 156 -7.53 15.54 0.03
N GLY A 157 -7.45 14.24 -0.28
CA GLY A 157 -6.36 13.62 -1.04
C GLY A 157 -5.14 13.22 -0.21
N LEU A 158 -5.20 13.38 1.11
CA LEU A 158 -4.31 12.77 2.10
C LEU A 158 -4.93 11.48 2.62
N HIS A 159 -4.17 10.75 3.44
CA HIS A 159 -4.65 9.47 3.96
C HIS A 159 -4.88 9.53 5.47
N GLU A 160 -6.13 9.26 5.86
CA GLU A 160 -6.46 8.58 7.11
C GLU A 160 -6.06 7.10 7.01
N LEU A 161 -6.22 6.37 8.12
CA LEU A 161 -5.93 4.94 8.19
C LEU A 161 -7.11 4.18 8.81
N VAL A 162 -7.44 3.03 8.25
CA VAL A 162 -8.34 2.05 8.89
C VAL A 162 -7.56 0.82 9.30
N ARG A 163 -7.60 0.46 10.58
CA ARG A 163 -7.00 -0.77 11.12
C ARG A 163 -7.91 -1.96 10.87
N GLY A 164 -8.02 -2.38 9.61
CA GLY A 164 -9.05 -3.34 9.18
C GLY A 164 -8.54 -4.61 8.50
N VAL A 165 -7.22 -4.74 8.28
CA VAL A 165 -6.64 -5.95 7.66
C VAL A 165 -6.10 -6.91 8.68
N ALA A 166 -6.07 -8.20 8.33
CA ALA A 166 -5.57 -9.27 9.19
C ALA A 166 -6.20 -9.22 10.60
N GLU A 167 -5.43 -8.80 11.60
CA GLU A 167 -5.82 -8.76 13.02
C GLU A 167 -6.41 -7.40 13.43
N GLY A 168 -6.76 -6.57 12.45
CA GLY A 168 -7.36 -5.26 12.67
C GLY A 168 -8.76 -5.32 13.28
N ASN A 169 -9.11 -4.27 14.01
CA ASN A 169 -10.34 -4.13 14.79
C ASN A 169 -11.33 -3.09 14.21
N GLY A 170 -11.00 -2.45 13.10
CA GLY A 170 -11.78 -1.40 12.47
C GLY A 170 -11.61 0.00 13.08
N GLU A 171 -10.56 0.25 13.87
CA GLU A 171 -10.23 1.61 14.30
C GLU A 171 -9.92 2.51 13.10
N LEU A 172 -10.44 3.74 13.13
CA LEU A 172 -10.10 4.80 12.20
C LEU A 172 -9.14 5.77 12.89
N LEU A 173 -8.02 6.03 12.24
CA LEU A 173 -6.99 6.95 12.69
C LEU A 173 -6.87 8.08 11.68
N ASP A 174 -6.70 9.31 12.17
CA ASP A 174 -6.21 10.38 11.31
C ASP A 174 -4.74 10.18 10.93
N ARG A 175 -4.21 11.03 10.04
CA ARG A 175 -2.81 10.94 9.59
C ARG A 175 -1.76 11.02 10.71
N THR A 176 -2.13 11.54 11.89
CA THR A 176 -1.24 11.66 13.05
C THR A 176 -1.35 10.49 14.02
N GLY A 177 -2.25 9.53 13.74
CA GLY A 177 -2.50 8.37 14.58
C GLY A 177 -3.54 8.59 15.66
N ARG A 178 -4.18 9.75 15.71
CA ARG A 178 -5.28 9.98 16.64
C ARG A 178 -6.48 9.16 16.17
N VAL A 179 -7.06 8.38 17.07
CA VAL A 179 -8.30 7.65 16.79
C VAL A 179 -9.45 8.65 16.63
N ILE A 180 -10.09 8.61 15.46
CA ILE A 180 -11.23 9.47 15.10
C ILE A 180 -12.56 8.71 15.06
N GLY A 181 -12.52 7.38 15.17
CA GLY A 181 -13.71 6.56 15.25
C GLY A 181 -13.40 5.07 15.15
N THR A 182 -14.45 4.27 15.02
CA THR A 182 -14.34 2.85 14.70
C THR A 182 -15.52 2.45 13.82
N ILE A 183 -15.23 1.67 12.78
CA ILE A 183 -16.25 1.03 11.95
C ILE A 183 -16.57 -0.38 12.46
N GLY A 184 -15.71 -0.94 13.30
CA GLY A 184 -15.73 -2.35 13.69
C GLY A 184 -15.57 -3.30 12.49
N GLY A 185 -15.43 -4.60 12.79
CA GLY A 185 -15.33 -5.63 11.76
C GLY A 185 -14.02 -5.57 10.95
N SER A 186 -13.99 -6.35 9.87
CA SER A 186 -12.83 -6.47 8.98
C SER A 186 -13.08 -5.76 7.66
N VAL A 187 -12.03 -5.22 7.06
CA VAL A 187 -12.12 -4.45 5.81
C VAL A 187 -11.83 -5.36 4.62
N ALA A 188 -12.75 -5.35 3.65
CA ALA A 188 -12.62 -6.06 2.38
C ALA A 188 -12.13 -5.16 1.24
N MET A 189 -12.38 -3.85 1.31
CA MET A 189 -11.93 -2.89 0.30
C MET A 189 -11.94 -1.46 0.86
N VAL A 190 -10.97 -0.66 0.40
CA VAL A 190 -10.93 0.80 0.59
C VAL A 190 -10.72 1.44 -0.78
N SER A 191 -11.70 2.19 -1.29
CA SER A 191 -11.55 2.98 -2.52
C SER A 191 -12.78 3.88 -2.77
N LYS A 192 -12.72 4.71 -3.81
CA LYS A 192 -13.81 5.53 -4.33
C LYS A 192 -14.75 4.72 -5.23
N PHE A 193 -15.72 4.01 -4.64
CA PHE A 193 -16.65 3.14 -5.39
C PHE A 193 -18.11 3.57 -5.33
N MET A 194 -18.42 4.68 -4.65
CA MET A 194 -19.75 5.30 -4.66
C MET A 194 -19.70 6.75 -5.18
N ASP A 195 -20.85 7.24 -5.62
CA ASP A 195 -21.09 8.66 -5.88
C ASP A 195 -21.32 9.43 -4.56
N HIS A 196 -20.31 9.40 -3.69
CA HIS A 196 -20.27 10.12 -2.41
C HIS A 196 -18.84 10.62 -2.18
N PRO A 197 -18.59 11.89 -1.81
CA PRO A 197 -17.24 12.39 -1.56
C PRO A 197 -16.40 11.53 -0.59
N GLY A 198 -15.07 11.60 -0.74
CA GLY A 198 -14.12 10.72 -0.07
C GLY A 198 -14.12 9.30 -0.62
N GLU A 199 -13.18 8.49 -0.15
CA GLU A 199 -13.16 7.05 -0.34
C GLU A 199 -14.12 6.36 0.63
N GLN A 200 -14.64 5.21 0.21
CA GLN A 200 -15.53 4.38 1.00
C GLN A 200 -14.78 3.14 1.51
N ILE A 201 -15.29 2.59 2.61
CA ILE A 201 -14.75 1.38 3.24
C ILE A 201 -15.82 0.30 3.20
N LEU A 202 -15.53 -0.83 2.54
CA LEU A 202 -16.37 -2.02 2.53
C LEU A 202 -15.92 -2.96 3.65
N CYS A 203 -16.84 -3.32 4.54
CA CYS A 203 -16.57 -4.16 5.71
C CYS A 203 -17.48 -5.38 5.79
N TYR A 204 -16.98 -6.43 6.45
CA TYR A 204 -17.76 -7.60 6.84
C TYR A 204 -17.62 -7.87 8.34
N TYR A 205 -18.67 -8.45 8.93
CA TYR A 205 -18.81 -8.66 10.36
C TYR A 205 -19.07 -10.13 10.70
N PRO A 206 -18.82 -10.56 11.96
CA PRO A 206 -19.04 -11.96 12.38
C PRO A 206 -20.49 -12.44 12.25
N ASP A 207 -21.46 -11.53 12.24
CA ASP A 207 -22.88 -11.86 12.03
C ASP A 207 -23.26 -12.06 10.55
N GLY A 208 -22.29 -11.98 9.65
CA GLY A 208 -22.50 -12.09 8.21
C GLY A 208 -22.94 -10.81 7.52
N THR A 209 -23.11 -9.70 8.26
CA THR A 209 -23.45 -8.41 7.67
C THR A 209 -22.28 -7.87 6.86
N ILE A 210 -22.61 -7.24 5.73
CA ILE A 210 -21.68 -6.41 4.95
C ILE A 210 -22.14 -4.96 5.07
N ARG A 211 -21.23 -4.02 5.31
CA ARG A 211 -21.53 -2.58 5.38
C ARG A 211 -20.58 -1.78 4.53
N ILE A 212 -21.08 -0.67 4.01
CA ILE A 212 -20.26 0.38 3.40
C ILE A 212 -20.27 1.57 4.35
N TRP A 213 -19.07 2.08 4.65
CA TRP A 213 -18.87 3.30 5.42
C TRP A 213 -18.37 4.41 4.52
N ALA A 214 -18.87 5.61 4.77
CA ALA A 214 -18.46 6.86 4.14
C ALA A 214 -18.51 7.96 5.19
N ASP A 215 -17.59 8.93 5.12
CA ASP A 215 -17.71 10.13 5.95
C ASP A 215 -18.80 11.03 5.38
N LYS A 216 -19.90 11.20 6.12
CA LYS A 216 -21.02 12.09 5.77
C LYS A 216 -20.58 13.52 5.46
N ASN A 217 -19.48 13.99 6.04
CA ASN A 217 -19.00 15.36 5.90
C ASN A 217 -17.91 15.50 4.83
N ALA A 218 -17.54 14.42 4.14
CA ALA A 218 -16.50 14.42 3.14
C ALA A 218 -16.79 15.43 2.01
N LYS A 219 -15.72 16.00 1.47
CA LYS A 219 -15.76 16.95 0.34
C LYS A 219 -14.53 16.75 -0.52
N ASP A 220 -14.75 16.36 -1.77
CA ASP A 220 -13.67 16.14 -2.73
C ASP A 220 -12.97 17.46 -3.09
N GLY A 221 -11.76 17.63 -2.59
CA GLY A 221 -10.81 18.63 -3.03
C GLY A 221 -10.25 18.33 -4.42
N GLU A 222 -9.46 19.26 -4.97
CA GLU A 222 -8.82 19.07 -6.28
C GLU A 222 -7.89 17.86 -6.30
N THR A 223 -7.11 17.68 -5.24
CA THR A 223 -6.19 16.55 -5.05
C THR A 223 -6.90 15.21 -5.08
N ALA A 224 -8.02 15.07 -4.35
CA ALA A 224 -8.83 13.87 -4.32
C ALA A 224 -9.46 13.57 -5.69
N LYS A 225 -10.03 14.58 -6.36
CA LYS A 225 -10.60 14.43 -7.71
C LYS A 225 -9.54 13.94 -8.71
N TRP A 226 -8.35 14.53 -8.68
CA TRP A 226 -7.24 14.10 -9.51
C TRP A 226 -6.86 12.64 -9.21
N ARG A 227 -6.71 12.30 -7.92
CA ARG A 227 -6.36 10.94 -7.46
C ARG A 227 -7.37 9.90 -7.96
N TYR A 228 -8.67 10.15 -7.74
CA TYR A 228 -9.74 9.23 -8.14
C TYR A 228 -9.89 9.10 -9.66
N GLY A 229 -9.51 10.13 -10.41
CA GLY A 229 -9.52 10.17 -11.87
C GLY A 229 -8.30 9.52 -12.52
N HIS A 230 -7.23 9.27 -11.77
CA HIS A 230 -5.97 8.79 -12.32
C HIS A 230 -6.10 7.36 -12.92
N PRO A 231 -5.53 7.07 -14.11
CA PRO A 231 -5.56 5.74 -14.72
C PRO A 231 -5.11 4.61 -13.79
N PHE A 232 -3.93 4.77 -13.15
CA PHE A 232 -3.44 3.87 -12.10
C PHE A 232 -4.50 3.53 -11.03
N TYR A 233 -5.21 4.55 -10.52
CA TYR A 233 -6.25 4.35 -9.51
C TYR A 233 -7.38 3.46 -10.05
N LYS A 234 -7.88 3.78 -11.24
CA LYS A 234 -8.98 3.04 -11.87
C LYS A 234 -8.62 1.60 -12.20
N ALA A 235 -7.40 1.36 -12.69
CA ALA A 235 -6.92 0.01 -12.97
C ALA A 235 -6.81 -0.81 -11.68
N ASN A 236 -6.10 -0.30 -10.67
CA ASN A 236 -5.85 -1.06 -9.44
C ASN A 236 -7.07 -1.20 -8.53
N GLN A 237 -8.04 -0.28 -8.60
CA GLN A 237 -9.31 -0.42 -7.88
C GLN A 237 -10.04 -1.73 -8.25
N ARG A 238 -9.96 -2.14 -9.52
CA ARG A 238 -10.58 -3.38 -10.01
C ARG A 238 -9.86 -4.64 -9.52
N LEU A 239 -8.60 -4.48 -9.09
CA LEU A 239 -7.71 -5.58 -8.71
C LEU A 239 -7.58 -5.73 -7.19
N THR A 240 -8.39 -5.03 -6.39
CA THR A 240 -8.32 -5.08 -4.91
C THR A 240 -8.52 -6.48 -4.35
N ALA A 241 -9.23 -7.36 -5.07
CA ALA A 241 -9.44 -8.76 -4.71
C ALA A 241 -8.32 -9.72 -5.17
N THR A 242 -7.28 -9.22 -5.86
CA THR A 242 -6.19 -10.04 -6.38
C THR A 242 -5.00 -10.03 -5.42
N GLY A 243 -4.68 -11.18 -4.83
CA GLY A 243 -3.54 -11.30 -3.90
C GLY A 243 -3.62 -10.28 -2.76
N TYR A 244 -2.56 -9.49 -2.56
CA TYR A 244 -2.49 -8.44 -1.54
C TYR A 244 -2.69 -7.01 -2.08
N ASN A 245 -3.31 -6.85 -3.26
CA ASN A 245 -3.40 -5.55 -3.96
C ASN A 245 -4.26 -4.49 -3.27
N MET A 246 -5.00 -4.84 -2.21
CA MET A 246 -5.89 -3.90 -1.50
C MET A 246 -5.17 -2.63 -0.99
N VAL A 247 -3.84 -2.64 -0.83
CA VAL A 247 -3.04 -1.48 -0.40
C VAL A 247 -2.44 -0.65 -1.54
N ASN A 248 -2.56 -1.09 -2.81
CA ASN A 248 -1.85 -0.47 -3.95
C ASN A 248 -2.16 1.03 -4.11
N LEU A 249 -3.41 1.40 -3.83
CA LEU A 249 -3.89 2.77 -4.06
C LEU A 249 -3.17 3.80 -3.18
N GLY A 250 -2.59 3.42 -2.04
CA GLY A 250 -1.90 4.36 -1.14
C GLY A 250 -0.66 5.03 -1.75
N GLY A 251 -0.16 4.46 -2.85
CA GLY A 251 0.99 4.94 -3.63
C GLY A 251 0.74 6.18 -4.51
N LEU A 252 -0.51 6.61 -4.63
CA LEU A 252 -0.90 7.75 -5.47
C LEU A 252 -1.12 9.04 -4.66
#